data_AF-A0A2L0HB25-F1
#
_entry.id   AF-A0A2L0HB25-F1
#
_cell.length_a   1.000
_cell.length_b   1.000
_cell.length_c   1.000
_cell.angle_alpha   90.00
_cell.angle_beta   90.00
_cell.angle_gamma   90.00
#
_symmetry.space_group_name_H-M   'P 1'
#
loop_
_entity.id
_entity.type
_entity.pdbx_description
1 polymer ?
#
loop_
_entity_poly.entity_id
_entity_poly.type
_entity_poly.pdbx_seq_one_letter_code
_entity_poly.pdbx_strand_id
1 'polypeptide(L)'
;MTVTATTAGGRHELGQHLTVKHCADKVHARYTHGRPDSELVPSRYALRVGEIDVMVVSDGVLSLPGAMLGHDVDPAVRAAWLEDMFLPPAG
;
A
#
# COMPACT_ATOMS: atom_id res chain seq x y z
N MET A 1 -2.05 0.59 5.82
CA MET A 1 -1.64 0.31 4.43
C MET A 1 -2.75 -0.48 3.74
N THR A 2 -3.25 -0.01 2.60
CA THR A 2 -4.29 -0.72 1.82
C THR A 2 -3.70 -1.18 0.49
N VAL A 3 -3.84 -2.47 0.18
CA VAL A 3 -3.41 -3.05 -1.09
C VAL A 3 -4.64 -3.57 -1.82
N THR A 4 -4.85 -3.08 -3.03
CA THR A 4 -5.88 -3.61 -3.93
C THR A 4 -5.17 -4.30 -5.09
N ALA A 5 -5.55 -5.55 -5.36
CA ALA A 5 -4.99 -6.37 -6.44
C ALA A 5 -6.11 -6.84 -7.37
N THR A 6 -5.89 -6.76 -8.68
CA THR A 6 -6.81 -7.29 -9.68
C THR A 6 -6.04 -8.07 -10.74
N THR A 7 -6.57 -9.22 -11.17
CA THR A 7 -5.99 -9.99 -12.28
C THR A 7 -6.02 -9.14 -13.57
N ALA A 8 -4.87 -9.02 -14.23
CA ALA A 8 -4.75 -8.52 -15.58
C ALA A 8 -5.37 -9.57 -16.51
N GLY A 9 -6.63 -9.33 -16.90
CA GLY A 9 -7.45 -10.33 -17.56
C GLY A 9 -6.88 -10.82 -18.88
N GLY A 10 -6.88 -12.15 -19.06
CA GLY A 10 -7.04 -12.77 -20.36
C GLY A 10 -8.39 -12.35 -20.98
N ARG A 11 -8.37 -12.12 -22.30
CA ARG A 11 -9.49 -11.67 -23.14
C ARG A 11 -10.80 -12.40 -22.84
N HIS A 12 -11.75 -11.79 -22.13
CA HIS A 12 -13.19 -11.96 -22.34
C HIS A 12 -13.94 -10.76 -21.73
N GLU A 13 -14.86 -10.19 -22.50
CA GLU A 13 -15.55 -8.93 -22.27
C GLU A 13 -16.58 -9.02 -21.14
N LEU A 14 -16.50 -8.12 -20.16
CA LEU A 14 -17.63 -7.50 -19.41
C LEU A 14 -17.06 -6.48 -18.40
N GLY A 15 -17.35 -5.20 -18.61
CA GLY A 15 -17.22 -4.14 -17.60
C GLY A 15 -15.84 -3.48 -17.45
N GLN A 16 -15.68 -2.30 -18.06
CA GLN A 16 -14.70 -1.24 -17.73
C GLN A 16 -13.33 -1.72 -17.21
N HIS A 17 -12.49 -2.07 -18.16
CA HIS A 17 -11.06 -2.38 -18.05
C HIS A 17 -10.32 -1.47 -17.03
N LEU A 18 -10.08 -2.00 -15.82
CA LEU A 18 -9.25 -1.39 -14.77
C LEU A 18 -7.77 -1.55 -15.14
N THR A 19 -7.33 -0.77 -16.13
CA THR A 19 -5.89 -0.65 -16.46
C THR A 19 -5.16 0.17 -15.41
N VAL A 20 -3.83 0.07 -15.38
CA VAL A 20 -2.97 1.06 -14.70
C VAL A 20 -3.40 2.50 -15.02
N LYS A 21 -3.88 2.77 -16.25
CA LYS A 21 -4.45 4.06 -16.66
C LYS A 21 -5.74 4.41 -15.90
N HIS A 22 -6.70 3.49 -15.79
CA HIS A 22 -7.90 3.70 -14.97
C HIS A 22 -7.55 3.91 -13.48
N CYS A 23 -6.56 3.18 -12.96
CA CYS A 23 -6.08 3.35 -11.59
C CYS A 23 -5.41 4.72 -11.37
N ALA A 24 -4.58 5.17 -12.31
CA ALA A 24 -3.93 6.48 -12.29
C ALA A 24 -4.94 7.63 -12.44
N ASP A 25 -5.98 7.46 -13.27
CA ASP A 25 -7.04 8.44 -13.47
C ASP A 25 -7.88 8.65 -12.18
N LYS A 26 -8.19 7.57 -11.44
CA LYS A 26 -8.91 7.65 -10.15
C LYS A 26 -8.14 8.38 -9.05
N VAL A 27 -6.82 8.47 -9.14
CA VAL A 27 -5.98 9.06 -8.09
C VAL A 27 -5.43 10.44 -8.45
N HIS A 28 -5.97 11.09 -9.49
CA HIS A 28 -5.48 12.37 -10.02
C HIS A 28 -3.96 12.35 -10.29
N ALA A 29 -3.43 11.21 -10.77
CA ALA A 29 -2.03 11.13 -11.14
C ALA A 29 -1.74 12.17 -12.25
N ARG A 30 -0.63 12.88 -12.11
CA ARG A 30 -0.14 13.76 -13.18
C ARG A 30 0.41 12.90 -14.31
N TYR A 31 0.26 13.34 -15.55
CA TYR A 31 0.75 12.63 -16.72
C TYR A 31 1.69 13.52 -17.54
N THR A 32 2.84 13.00 -17.94
CA THR A 32 3.70 13.58 -18.99
C THR A 32 3.83 12.60 -20.14
N HIS A 33 3.66 13.10 -21.37
CA HIS A 33 3.80 12.32 -22.61
C HIS A 33 2.98 11.02 -22.65
N GLY A 34 1.78 11.02 -22.05
CA GLY A 34 0.90 9.83 -22.03
C GLY A 34 1.32 8.74 -21.02
N ARG A 35 2.33 9.01 -20.19
CA ARG A 35 2.77 8.16 -19.08
C ARG A 35 2.44 8.85 -17.75
N PRO A 36 2.02 8.11 -16.71
CA PRO A 36 1.92 8.67 -15.37
C PRO A 36 3.29 9.22 -14.93
N ASP A 37 3.30 10.44 -14.41
CA ASP A 37 4.47 11.02 -13.77
C ASP A 37 4.85 10.18 -12.55
N SER A 38 6.15 10.06 -12.29
CA SER A 38 6.61 9.61 -10.99
C SER A 38 6.17 10.62 -9.94
N GLU A 39 5.11 10.30 -9.19
CA GLU A 39 4.63 11.12 -8.09
C GLU A 39 5.74 11.22 -7.03
N LEU A 40 6.19 12.45 -6.75
CA LEU A 40 7.29 12.73 -5.83
C LEU A 40 6.89 12.62 -4.35
N VAL A 41 5.64 12.22 -4.05
CA VAL A 41 5.14 12.09 -2.67
C VAL A 41 4.54 10.69 -2.50
N PRO A 42 5.14 9.84 -1.65
CA PRO A 42 5.04 8.39 -1.73
C PRO A 42 3.80 7.87 -1.02
N SER A 43 2.61 8.22 -1.49
CA SER A 43 1.39 7.63 -0.94
C SER A 43 0.76 6.57 -1.83
N ARG A 44 1.07 6.53 -3.14
CA ARG A 44 0.39 5.65 -4.10
C ARG A 44 1.38 5.08 -5.11
N TYR A 45 1.48 3.76 -5.16
CA TYR A 45 2.33 3.05 -6.11
C TYR A 45 1.50 2.09 -6.95
N ALA A 46 1.46 2.36 -8.24
CA ALA A 46 0.95 1.42 -9.23
C ALA A 46 2.07 0.43 -9.59
N LEU A 47 1.85 -0.85 -9.31
CA LEU A 47 2.80 -1.93 -9.51
C LEU A 47 2.18 -3.02 -10.39
N ARG A 48 3.01 -3.72 -11.16
CA ARG A 48 2.65 -4.93 -11.89
C ARG A 48 3.35 -6.11 -11.25
N VAL A 49 2.60 -7.11 -10.79
CA VAL A 49 3.11 -8.33 -10.17
C VAL A 49 2.61 -9.52 -10.98
N GLY A 50 3.47 -10.07 -11.86
CA GLY A 50 3.05 -11.09 -12.83
C GLY A 50 1.88 -10.58 -13.69
N GLU A 51 0.80 -11.34 -13.72
CA GLU A 51 -0.45 -10.98 -14.40
C GLU A 51 -1.42 -10.21 -13.48
N ILE A 52 -0.98 -9.45 -12.49
CA ILE A 52 -1.86 -8.73 -11.56
C ILE A 52 -1.46 -7.25 -11.51
N ASP A 53 -2.45 -6.38 -11.69
CA ASP A 53 -2.33 -4.94 -11.43
C ASP A 53 -2.57 -4.68 -9.94
N VAL A 54 -1.59 -4.06 -9.28
CA VAL A 54 -1.59 -3.78 -7.85
C VAL A 54 -1.52 -2.28 -7.62
N MET A 55 -2.41 -1.77 -6.78
CA MET A 55 -2.33 -0.41 -6.23
C MET A 55 -1.98 -0.51 -4.75
N VAL A 56 -0.82 0.02 -4.39
CA VAL A 56 -0.40 0.19 -2.99
C VAL A 56 -0.72 1.61 -2.58
N VAL A 57 -1.54 1.77 -1.54
CA VAL A 57 -1.79 3.07 -0.92
C VAL A 57 -1.21 3.04 0.50
N SER A 58 -0.21 3.88 0.73
CA SER A 58 0.29 4.17 2.07
C SER A 58 -0.77 4.95 2.84
N ASP A 59 -1.03 4.52 4.06
CA ASP A 59 -1.86 5.21 5.05
C ASP A 59 -1.16 6.42 5.67
N GLY A 60 0.08 6.72 5.28
CA GLY A 60 0.87 7.80 5.87
C GLY A 60 1.41 7.37 7.24
N VAL A 61 1.09 8.13 8.29
CA VAL A 61 1.46 7.79 9.67
C VAL A 61 0.24 7.16 10.35
N LEU A 62 0.32 5.86 10.63
CA LEU A 62 -0.73 5.14 11.36
C LEU A 62 -0.34 5.03 12.84
N SER A 63 -0.97 5.86 13.69
CA SER A 63 -0.82 5.76 15.14
C SER A 63 -1.62 4.58 15.68
N LEU A 64 -0.95 3.47 15.95
CA LEU A 64 -1.51 2.30 16.65
C LEU A 64 -1.09 2.32 18.13
N PRO A 65 -1.95 1.87 19.06
CA PRO A 65 -1.52 1.60 20.43
C PRO A 65 -0.36 0.61 20.44
N GLY A 66 0.66 0.84 21.29
CA GLY A 66 1.83 -0.03 21.36
C GLY A 66 1.47 -1.50 21.67
N ALA A 67 0.38 -1.74 22.41
CA ALA A 67 -0.13 -3.08 22.70
C ALA A 67 -0.60 -3.87 21.46
N MET A 68 -0.95 -3.20 20.35
CA MET A 68 -1.29 -3.87 19.09
C MET A 68 -0.07 -4.19 18.22
N LEU A 69 1.07 -3.51 18.41
CA LEU A 69 2.30 -3.83 17.70
C LEU A 69 2.89 -5.12 18.27
N GLY A 70 2.96 -6.20 17.49
CA GLY A 70 3.47 -7.48 17.98
C GLY A 70 2.62 -8.07 19.12
N HIS A 71 1.29 -7.92 19.05
CA HIS A 71 0.34 -8.42 20.05
C HIS A 71 0.40 -9.95 20.26
N ASP A 72 0.90 -10.65 19.25
CA ASP A 72 1.06 -12.09 19.08
C ASP A 72 2.40 -12.62 19.64
N VAL A 73 3.25 -11.73 20.16
CA VAL A 73 4.54 -12.04 20.80
C VAL A 73 4.42 -11.92 22.33
N ASP A 74 5.21 -12.71 23.05
CA ASP A 74 5.33 -12.61 24.51
C ASP A 74 5.59 -11.15 24.96
N PRO A 75 4.93 -10.64 26.02
CA PRO A 75 5.03 -9.24 26.42
C PRO A 75 6.45 -8.77 26.74
N ALA A 76 7.30 -9.62 27.33
CA ALA A 76 8.68 -9.24 27.66
C ALA A 76 9.54 -9.12 26.40
N VAL A 77 9.34 -10.04 25.45
CA VAL A 77 10.01 -9.99 24.14
C VAL A 77 9.55 -8.78 23.32
N ARG A 78 8.24 -8.48 23.32
CA ARG A 78 7.70 -7.27 22.68
C ARG A 78 8.26 -6.00 23.31
N ALA A 79 8.33 -5.92 24.64
CA ALA A 79 8.85 -4.74 25.35
C ALA A 79 10.32 -4.47 24.98
N ALA A 80 11.17 -5.51 25.00
CA ALA A 80 12.57 -5.39 24.60
C ALA A 80 12.71 -4.92 23.13
N TRP A 81 11.86 -5.42 22.23
CA TRP A 81 11.86 -4.99 20.83
C TRP A 81 11.40 -3.54 20.65
N LEU A 82 10.33 -3.11 21.35
CA LEU A 82 9.86 -1.72 21.29
C LEU A 82 10.94 -0.75 21.79
N GLU A 83 11.64 -1.10 22.86
CA GLU A 83 12.77 -0.34 23.40
C GLU A 83 13.92 -0.23 22.38
N ASP A 84 14.32 -1.35 21.77
CA ASP A 84 15.37 -1.40 20.73
C ASP A 84 15.02 -0.55 19.50
N MET A 85 13.72 -0.46 19.16
CA MET A 85 13.20 0.37 18.06
C MET A 85 12.94 1.83 18.46
N PHE A 86 13.27 2.24 19.68
CA PHE A 86 13.00 3.58 20.23
C PHE A 86 11.51 3.97 20.17
N LEU A 87 10.62 2.97 20.30
CA LEU A 87 9.18 3.17 20.29
C LEU A 87 8.63 3.34 21.71
N PRO A 88 7.50 4.05 21.88
CA PRO A 88 6.84 4.14 23.17
C PRO A 88 6.47 2.75 23.73
N PRO A 89 6.51 2.57 25.06
CA PRO A 89 6.07 1.31 25.67
C PRO A 89 4.60 1.03 25.35
N ALA A 90 4.25 -0.25 25.30
CA ALA A 90 2.88 -0.72 25.12
C ALA A 90 2.06 -0.44 26.40
N GLY A 91 1.61 0.81 26.56
CA GLY A 91 0.68 1.23 27.61
C GLY A 91 -0.73 0.69 27.42
#